data_AF-A0A1Q5JGC3-F1
#
_entry.id   AF-A0A1Q5JGC3-F1
#
_cell.length_a   1.000
_cell.length_b   1.000
_cell.length_c   1.000
_cell.angle_alpha   90.00
_cell.angle_beta   90.00
_cell.angle_gamma   90.00
#
_symmetry.space_group_name_H-M   'P 1'
#
loop_
_entity.id
_entity.type
_entity.pdbx_description
1 polymer ?
#
loop_
_entity_poly.entity_id
_entity_poly.type
_entity_poly.pdbx_seq_one_letter_code
_entity_poly.pdbx_strand_id
1 'polypeptide(L)'
;MTVTRPARLTGAALCAALALIAAVWILKDLAALGSPADLAWYWAGDHHFLIRGRSATSLVDPVLLAASAATAVAALRSRHAASALAATGAATLALRLPGLWAPGSGALVTALLELALAAGLVVTAAAGRRRVTAPHEQPPTRPRTGPAVAAGVLLAVSALVAVLWEAYWATELPLEITIDRFTGGRSVIKAALAPPPGWLSLVLVTLYGTAAVSAFARARHSRAFGLLAGVFLAAGGLAEVARTARYELVGDFGDIPAAARLDILSAYTGLLAGVAVLALLAGRGAPATAPGPYPPARMPPPAPPYPPPPGW
;
A
#
# COMPACT_ATOMS: atom_id res chain seq x y z
N MET A 1 -14.23 6.56 12.35
CA MET A 1 -14.04 7.96 11.94
C MET A 1 -14.74 8.11 10.60
N THR A 2 -15.49 9.19 10.44
CA THR A 2 -16.18 9.50 9.19
C THR A 2 -15.51 10.71 8.55
N VAL A 3 -15.52 10.76 7.22
CA VAL A 3 -15.01 11.88 6.43
C VAL A 3 -16.19 12.73 5.97
N THR A 4 -16.08 14.05 6.09
CA THR A 4 -17.11 14.97 5.58
C THR A 4 -17.24 14.84 4.06
N ARG A 5 -18.43 15.10 3.51
CA ARG A 5 -18.67 15.05 2.06
C ARG A 5 -17.64 15.87 1.23
N PRO A 6 -17.29 17.13 1.59
CA PRO A 6 -16.27 17.87 0.85
C PRO A 6 -14.87 17.24 0.96
N ALA A 7 -14.48 16.71 2.12
CA ALA A 7 -13.19 16.03 2.28
C ALA A 7 -13.12 14.71 1.49
N ARG A 8 -14.26 14.03 1.26
CA ARG A 8 -14.32 12.84 0.41
C ARG A 8 -14.17 13.16 -1.07
N LEU A 9 -14.82 14.24 -1.53
CA LEU A 9 -14.74 14.67 -2.94
C LEU A 9 -13.34 15.19 -3.28
N THR A 10 -12.74 15.99 -2.39
CA THR A 10 -11.35 16.46 -2.53
C THR A 10 -10.38 15.29 -2.50
N GLY A 11 -10.50 14.39 -1.53
CA GLY A 11 -9.69 13.16 -1.49
C GLY A 11 -9.81 12.30 -2.76
N ALA A 12 -11.03 12.14 -3.29
CA ALA A 12 -11.24 11.40 -4.54
C ALA A 12 -10.60 12.11 -5.75
N ALA A 13 -10.71 13.44 -5.83
CA ALA A 13 -10.10 14.23 -6.89
C ALA A 13 -8.56 14.16 -6.84
N LEU A 14 -7.95 14.25 -5.66
CA LEU A 14 -6.52 14.10 -5.47
C LEU A 14 -6.03 12.70 -5.87
N CYS A 15 -6.75 11.64 -5.47
CA CYS A 15 -6.45 10.28 -5.91
C CYS A 15 -6.60 10.10 -7.43
N ALA A 16 -7.63 10.71 -8.04
CA ALA A 16 -7.80 10.66 -9.49
C ALA A 16 -6.65 11.37 -10.22
N ALA A 17 -6.18 12.52 -9.70
CA ALA A 17 -5.02 13.20 -10.25
C ALA A 17 -3.75 12.35 -10.18
N LEU A 18 -3.47 11.70 -9.03
CA LEU A 18 -2.34 10.75 -8.91
C LEU A 18 -2.45 9.59 -9.90
N ALA A 19 -3.64 9.00 -10.05
CA ALA A 19 -3.87 7.91 -10.99
C ALA A 19 -3.66 8.36 -12.45
N LEU A 20 -4.08 9.57 -12.81
CA LEU A 20 -3.86 10.15 -14.14
C LEU A 20 -2.39 10.40 -14.42
N ILE A 21 -1.63 10.95 -13.45
CA ILE A 21 -0.19 11.16 -13.60
C ILE A 21 0.52 9.82 -13.88
N ALA A 22 0.24 8.79 -13.09
CA ALA A 22 0.79 7.46 -13.31
C ALA A 22 0.38 6.89 -14.68
N ALA A 23 -0.89 7.04 -15.07
CA ALA A 23 -1.39 6.57 -16.37
C ALA A 23 -0.67 7.25 -17.54
N VAL A 24 -0.44 8.57 -17.48
CA VAL A 24 0.26 9.31 -18.54
C VAL A 24 1.68 8.80 -18.74
N TRP A 25 2.41 8.54 -17.66
CA TRP A 25 3.77 8.00 -17.75
C TRP A 25 3.79 6.55 -18.25
N ILE A 26 2.84 5.72 -17.83
CA ILE A 26 2.67 4.35 -18.34
C ILE A 26 2.36 4.37 -19.83
N LEU A 27 1.44 5.23 -20.29
CA LEU A 27 1.10 5.38 -21.71
C LEU A 27 2.30 5.89 -22.52
N LYS A 28 3.10 6.80 -21.96
CA LYS A 28 4.33 7.29 -22.60
C LYS A 28 5.35 6.16 -22.80
N ASP A 29 5.56 5.34 -21.77
CA ASP A 29 6.45 4.19 -21.87
C ASP A 29 5.92 3.12 -22.83
N LEU A 30 4.60 2.90 -22.84
CA LEU A 30 3.95 2.00 -23.78
C LEU A 30 4.09 2.49 -25.23
N ALA A 31 3.95 3.79 -25.46
CA ALA A 31 4.16 4.40 -26.77
C ALA A 31 5.63 4.31 -27.22
N ALA A 32 6.58 4.36 -26.29
CA ALA A 32 8.00 4.23 -26.58
C ALA A 32 8.43 2.77 -26.86
N LEU A 33 7.91 1.80 -26.10
CA LEU A 33 8.23 0.38 -26.24
C LEU A 33 7.40 -0.33 -27.32
N GLY A 34 6.20 0.18 -27.62
CA GLY A 34 5.30 -0.36 -28.64
C GLY A 34 4.59 -1.68 -28.27
N SER A 35 4.90 -2.28 -27.11
CA SER A 35 4.35 -3.57 -26.67
C SER A 35 4.01 -3.55 -25.17
N PRO A 36 2.77 -3.87 -24.76
CA PRO A 36 2.41 -3.98 -23.35
C PRO A 36 3.08 -5.17 -22.67
N ALA A 37 3.38 -6.23 -23.42
CA ALA A 37 4.12 -7.38 -22.89
C ALA A 37 5.55 -6.98 -22.55
N ASP A 38 6.22 -6.21 -23.41
CA ASP A 38 7.60 -5.76 -23.18
C ASP A 38 7.67 -4.84 -21.94
N LEU A 39 6.70 -3.95 -21.77
CA LEU A 39 6.58 -3.12 -20.58
C LEU A 39 6.33 -3.95 -19.31
N ALA A 40 5.47 -4.97 -19.38
CA ALA A 40 5.22 -5.87 -18.27
C ALA A 40 6.48 -6.66 -17.87
N TRP A 41 7.25 -7.14 -18.86
CA TRP A 41 8.53 -7.83 -18.61
C TRP A 41 9.59 -6.90 -18.04
N TYR A 42 9.65 -5.65 -18.51
CA TYR A 42 10.51 -4.64 -17.92
C TYR A 42 10.15 -4.37 -16.46
N TRP A 43 8.87 -4.22 -16.13
CA TRP A 43 8.41 -4.09 -14.74
C TRP A 43 8.68 -5.32 -13.88
N ALA A 44 8.68 -6.51 -14.48
CA ALA A 44 9.07 -7.75 -13.82
C ALA A 44 10.59 -7.87 -13.56
N GLY A 45 11.38 -6.88 -13.98
CA GLY A 45 12.84 -6.90 -13.81
C GLY A 45 13.57 -7.71 -14.87
N ASP A 46 13.01 -7.90 -16.06
CA ASP A 46 13.79 -8.37 -17.21
C ASP A 46 14.65 -7.23 -17.75
N HIS A 47 15.96 -7.37 -17.59
CA HIS A 47 16.94 -6.35 -17.98
C HIS A 47 17.43 -6.51 -19.43
N HIS A 48 16.95 -7.50 -20.19
CA HIS A 48 17.28 -7.61 -21.63
C HIS A 48 16.87 -6.38 -22.44
N PHE A 49 15.99 -5.54 -21.89
CA PHE A 49 15.49 -4.32 -22.51
C PHE A 49 16.35 -3.07 -22.26
N LEU A 50 17.46 -3.18 -21.51
CA LEU A 50 18.39 -2.06 -21.32
C LEU A 50 18.95 -1.50 -22.65
N ILE A 51 18.89 -2.28 -23.73
CA ILE A 51 19.35 -1.90 -25.08
C ILE A 51 18.32 -1.05 -25.84
N ARG A 52 17.01 -1.12 -25.51
CA ARG A 52 15.92 -0.45 -26.27
C ARG A 52 15.46 0.89 -25.69
N GLY A 53 16.05 1.32 -24.58
CA GLY A 53 15.74 2.60 -23.92
C GLY A 53 15.24 2.41 -22.49
N ARG A 54 15.57 3.34 -21.59
CA ARG A 54 15.13 3.31 -20.19
C ARG A 54 13.67 3.75 -20.10
N SER A 55 12.79 2.87 -19.63
CA SER A 55 11.43 3.24 -19.28
C SER A 55 11.44 4.16 -18.04
N ALA A 56 10.51 5.11 -18.01
CA ALA A 56 10.38 6.05 -16.91
C ALA A 56 9.69 5.44 -15.68
N THR A 57 8.83 4.44 -15.91
CA THR A 57 8.03 3.73 -14.90
C THR A 57 8.66 2.41 -14.47
N SER A 58 8.15 1.88 -13.36
CA SER A 58 8.51 0.63 -12.72
C SER A 58 7.25 -0.06 -12.23
N LEU A 59 7.37 -1.27 -11.67
CA LEU A 59 6.26 -2.00 -11.06
C LEU A 59 5.49 -1.20 -9.99
N VAL A 60 6.15 -0.23 -9.35
CA VAL A 60 5.52 0.65 -8.35
C VAL A 60 4.42 1.51 -8.96
N ASP A 61 4.59 1.97 -10.20
CA ASP A 61 3.68 2.90 -10.88
C ASP A 61 2.28 2.31 -11.17
N PRO A 62 2.13 1.12 -11.78
CA PRO A 62 0.81 0.50 -11.95
C PRO A 62 0.18 0.11 -10.61
N VAL A 63 0.97 -0.25 -9.59
CA VAL A 63 0.45 -0.51 -8.24
C VAL A 63 -0.10 0.76 -7.59
N LEU A 64 0.63 1.88 -7.67
CA LEU A 64 0.17 3.17 -7.18
C LEU A 64 -1.04 3.70 -7.94
N LEU A 65 -1.11 3.45 -9.26
CA LEU A 65 -2.30 3.75 -10.07
C LEU A 65 -3.51 2.97 -9.54
N ALA A 66 -3.39 1.66 -9.38
CA ALA A 66 -4.47 0.80 -8.89
C ALA A 66 -4.90 1.20 -7.46
N ALA A 67 -3.94 1.46 -6.57
CA ALA A 67 -4.20 1.91 -5.20
C ALA A 67 -4.92 3.26 -5.17
N SER A 68 -4.48 4.21 -5.99
CA SER A 68 -5.09 5.55 -6.11
C SER A 68 -6.51 5.46 -6.66
N ALA A 69 -6.73 4.69 -7.73
CA ALA A 69 -8.06 4.47 -8.31
C ALA A 69 -9.02 3.79 -7.30
N ALA A 70 -8.57 2.72 -6.64
CA ALA A 70 -9.35 2.04 -5.60
C ALA A 70 -9.68 2.98 -4.43
N THR A 71 -8.73 3.81 -4.02
CA THR A 71 -8.93 4.80 -2.95
C THR A 71 -9.92 5.89 -3.38
N ALA A 72 -9.87 6.36 -4.63
CA ALA A 72 -10.85 7.31 -5.16
C ALA A 72 -12.27 6.72 -5.13
N VAL A 73 -12.43 5.48 -5.61
CA VAL A 73 -13.72 4.76 -5.56
C VAL A 73 -14.19 4.57 -4.11
N ALA A 74 -13.29 4.19 -3.19
CA ALA A 74 -13.61 4.04 -1.78
C ALA A 74 -14.03 5.39 -1.15
N ALA A 75 -13.37 6.49 -1.50
CA ALA A 75 -13.72 7.83 -1.06
C ALA A 75 -15.12 8.24 -1.55
N LEU A 76 -15.47 7.94 -2.80
CA LEU A 76 -16.80 8.24 -3.37
C LEU A 76 -17.91 7.36 -2.81
N ARG A 77 -17.62 6.10 -2.46
CA ARG A 77 -18.62 5.12 -2.00
C ARG A 77 -18.78 5.04 -0.48
N SER A 78 -17.74 5.35 0.29
CA SER A 78 -17.72 5.12 1.75
C SER A 78 -17.40 6.38 2.55
N ARG A 79 -18.09 6.54 3.69
CA ARG A 79 -17.79 7.58 4.70
C ARG A 79 -16.52 7.26 5.51
N HIS A 80 -15.98 6.05 5.43
CA HIS A 80 -14.82 5.59 6.21
C HIS A 80 -13.51 5.58 5.41
N ALA A 81 -13.43 6.33 4.32
CA ALA A 81 -12.26 6.35 3.44
C ALA A 81 -11.02 7.04 4.02
N ALA A 82 -11.09 7.66 5.20
CA ALA A 82 -9.97 8.40 5.81
C ALA A 82 -8.68 7.57 5.89
N SER A 83 -8.78 6.31 6.31
CA SER A 83 -7.61 5.44 6.43
C SER A 83 -7.05 5.01 5.08
N ALA A 84 -7.89 4.88 4.05
CA ALA A 84 -7.43 4.60 2.69
C ALA A 84 -6.72 5.83 2.09
N LEU A 85 -7.29 7.02 2.24
CA LEU A 85 -6.66 8.28 1.81
C LEU A 85 -5.30 8.49 2.51
N ALA A 86 -5.24 8.26 3.83
CA ALA A 86 -4.01 8.39 4.59
C ALA A 86 -2.97 7.33 4.20
N ALA A 87 -3.36 6.06 4.03
CA ALA A 87 -2.44 4.99 3.66
C ALA A 87 -1.86 5.22 2.25
N THR A 88 -2.71 5.52 1.27
CA THR A 88 -2.28 5.81 -0.10
C THR A 88 -1.41 7.06 -0.16
N GLY A 89 -1.81 8.15 0.51
CA GLY A 89 -0.99 9.36 0.60
C GLY A 89 0.37 9.12 1.26
N ALA A 90 0.42 8.40 2.38
CA ALA A 90 1.67 8.08 3.06
C ALA A 90 2.59 7.19 2.23
N ALA A 91 2.05 6.16 1.56
CA ALA A 91 2.83 5.31 0.67
C ALA A 91 3.37 6.07 -0.54
N THR A 92 2.53 6.90 -1.20
CA THR A 92 2.99 7.73 -2.32
C THR A 92 4.06 8.72 -1.88
N LEU A 93 3.92 9.39 -0.72
CA LEU A 93 4.97 10.25 -0.17
C LEU A 93 6.28 9.50 0.03
N ALA A 94 6.23 8.35 0.70
CA ALA A 94 7.40 7.56 1.00
C ALA A 94 8.10 7.05 -0.28
N LEU A 95 7.32 6.58 -1.27
CA LEU A 95 7.85 6.04 -2.52
C LEU A 95 8.38 7.12 -3.48
N ARG A 96 7.83 8.34 -3.43
CA ARG A 96 8.22 9.43 -4.33
C ARG A 96 9.18 10.43 -3.73
N LEU A 97 9.47 10.35 -2.42
CA LEU A 97 10.48 11.19 -1.77
C LEU A 97 11.83 11.15 -2.51
N PRO A 98 12.29 9.99 -3.02
CA PRO A 98 13.51 9.93 -3.82
C PRO A 98 13.52 10.68 -5.14
N GLY A 99 12.36 11.07 -5.65
CA GLY A 99 12.27 11.92 -6.83
C GLY A 99 12.84 13.32 -6.61
N LEU A 100 12.98 13.78 -5.35
CA LEU A 100 13.52 15.11 -5.03
C LEU A 100 15.01 15.27 -5.38
N TRP A 101 15.74 14.16 -5.40
CA TRP A 101 17.16 14.13 -5.75
C TRP A 101 17.42 13.47 -7.11
N ALA A 102 16.36 13.25 -7.91
CA ALA A 102 16.49 12.68 -9.24
C ALA A 102 17.12 13.68 -10.23
N PRO A 103 18.11 13.26 -11.03
CA PRO A 103 18.64 14.10 -12.11
C PRO A 103 17.62 14.21 -13.24
N GLY A 104 17.06 15.41 -13.46
CA GLY A 104 16.19 15.73 -14.60
C GLY A 104 14.94 16.53 -14.24
N SER A 105 14.72 17.64 -14.94
CA SER A 105 13.64 18.61 -14.65
C SER A 105 12.23 18.00 -14.74
N GLY A 106 11.96 17.15 -15.74
CA GLY A 106 10.63 16.55 -15.94
C GLY A 106 10.23 15.52 -14.87
N ALA A 107 11.17 14.67 -14.45
CA ALA A 107 10.96 13.71 -13.36
C ALA A 107 10.83 14.44 -12.01
N LEU A 108 11.63 15.46 -11.77
CA LEU A 108 11.57 16.28 -10.57
C LEU A 108 10.22 17.01 -10.42
N VAL A 109 9.73 17.65 -11.50
CA VAL A 109 8.42 18.32 -11.49
C VAL A 109 7.30 17.32 -11.21
N THR A 110 7.36 16.13 -11.81
CA THR A 110 6.38 15.07 -11.55
C THR A 110 6.44 14.63 -10.09
N ALA A 111 7.63 14.39 -9.54
CA ALA A 111 7.80 14.00 -8.15
C ALA A 111 7.28 15.08 -7.19
N LEU A 112 7.58 16.35 -7.42
CA LEU A 112 7.05 17.46 -6.62
C LEU A 112 5.52 17.52 -6.66
N LEU A 113 4.93 17.33 -7.84
CA LEU A 113 3.47 17.31 -8.00
C LEU A 113 2.85 16.12 -7.26
N GLU A 114 3.40 14.91 -7.41
CA GLU A 114 2.93 13.71 -6.69
C GLU A 114 3.08 13.87 -5.18
N LEU A 115 4.19 14.45 -4.70
CA LEU A 115 4.40 14.74 -3.29
C LEU A 115 3.38 15.76 -2.75
N ALA A 116 3.10 16.83 -3.50
CA ALA A 116 2.10 17.82 -3.12
C ALA A 116 0.69 17.20 -3.05
N LEU A 117 0.31 16.39 -4.05
CA LEU A 117 -0.97 15.68 -4.07
C LEU A 117 -1.08 14.68 -2.92
N ALA A 118 -0.01 13.92 -2.64
CA ALA A 118 0.03 12.94 -1.57
C ALA A 118 0.00 13.60 -0.17
N ALA A 119 0.68 14.73 0.02
CA ALA A 119 0.55 15.56 1.21
C ALA A 119 -0.90 16.08 1.36
N GLY A 120 -1.51 16.55 0.27
CA GLY A 120 -2.93 16.91 0.23
C GLY A 120 -3.86 15.76 0.66
N LEU A 121 -3.56 14.52 0.27
CA LEU A 121 -4.31 13.33 0.71
C LEU A 121 -4.21 13.10 2.22
N VAL A 122 -3.01 13.22 2.79
CA VAL A 122 -2.81 13.07 4.24
C VAL A 122 -3.53 14.20 5.00
N VAL A 123 -3.43 15.44 4.51
CA VAL A 123 -4.09 16.60 5.12
C VAL A 123 -5.62 16.48 5.02
N THR A 124 -6.17 16.12 3.86
CA THR A 124 -7.62 15.91 3.69
C THR A 124 -8.13 14.75 4.54
N ALA A 125 -7.35 13.67 4.66
CA ALA A 125 -7.66 12.56 5.56
C ALA A 125 -7.65 13.00 7.03
N ALA A 126 -6.72 13.88 7.42
CA ALA A 126 -6.54 14.36 8.79
C ALA A 126 -7.58 15.42 9.19
N ALA A 127 -7.78 16.45 8.36
CA ALA A 127 -8.71 17.56 8.57
C ALA A 127 -10.16 17.15 8.34
N GLY A 128 -10.41 16.19 7.44
CA GLY A 128 -11.74 15.63 7.18
C GLY A 128 -12.27 14.74 8.31
N ARG A 129 -11.48 14.44 9.35
CA ARG A 129 -11.87 13.55 10.46
C ARG A 129 -13.00 14.18 11.27
N ARG A 130 -14.19 13.60 11.19
CA ARG A 130 -15.28 13.85 12.14
C ARG A 130 -15.32 12.73 13.19
N ARG A 131 -15.37 13.12 14.48
CA ARG A 131 -15.67 12.18 15.57
C ARG A 131 -17.11 11.71 15.41
N VAL A 132 -17.33 10.42 15.59
CA VAL A 132 -18.68 9.85 15.65
C VAL A 132 -19.28 10.32 16.97
N THR A 133 -20.24 11.24 16.91
CA THR A 133 -20.84 11.87 18.10
C THR A 133 -22.28 11.43 18.33
N ALA A 134 -22.94 10.83 17.34
CA ALA A 134 -24.32 10.39 17.46
C ALA A 134 -24.41 8.89 17.84
N PRO A 135 -25.29 8.50 18.78
CA PRO A 135 -25.47 7.09 19.19
C PRO A 135 -25.89 6.15 18.04
N HIS A 136 -26.44 6.68 16.95
CA HIS A 136 -26.93 5.91 15.80
C HIS A 136 -25.91 5.82 14.65
N GLU A 137 -24.77 6.50 14.75
CA GLU A 137 -23.71 6.43 13.75
C GLU A 137 -22.86 5.17 13.97
N GLN A 138 -22.97 4.20 13.07
CA GLN A 138 -22.24 2.95 13.17
C GLN A 138 -20.74 3.17 12.90
N PRO A 139 -19.84 2.78 13.82
CA PRO A 139 -18.41 2.90 13.59
C PRO A 139 -17.93 1.90 12.53
N PRO A 140 -16.79 2.18 11.85
CA PRO A 140 -16.22 1.23 10.90
C PRO A 140 -15.93 -0.10 11.59
N THR A 141 -16.32 -1.19 10.93
CA THR A 141 -16.17 -2.55 11.45
C THR A 141 -14.70 -2.90 11.59
N ARG A 142 -14.34 -3.52 12.71
CA ARG A 142 -12.98 -4.04 12.95
C ARG A 142 -12.83 -5.37 12.21
N PRO A 143 -11.62 -5.72 11.72
CA PRO A 143 -11.41 -7.06 11.18
C PRO A 143 -11.64 -8.13 12.26
N ARG A 144 -12.09 -9.32 11.84
CA ARG A 144 -12.27 -10.47 12.75
C ARG A 144 -10.91 -10.92 13.27
N THR A 145 -10.85 -11.42 14.50
CA THR A 145 -9.59 -11.77 15.18
C THR A 145 -8.73 -12.75 14.38
N GLY A 146 -9.31 -13.87 13.90
CA GLY A 146 -8.56 -14.88 13.13
C GLY A 146 -7.92 -14.30 11.86
N PRO A 147 -8.70 -13.72 10.92
CA PRO A 147 -8.14 -13.10 9.72
C PRO A 147 -7.15 -11.97 9.99
N ALA A 148 -7.38 -11.16 11.04
CA ALA A 148 -6.46 -10.08 11.40
C ALA A 148 -5.10 -10.62 11.88
N VAL A 149 -5.10 -11.64 12.75
CA VAL A 149 -3.87 -12.25 13.25
C VAL A 149 -3.12 -12.96 12.13
N ALA A 150 -3.82 -13.75 11.31
CA ALA A 150 -3.20 -14.44 10.17
C ALA A 150 -2.56 -13.46 9.18
N ALA A 151 -3.27 -12.39 8.80
CA ALA A 151 -2.72 -11.35 7.94
C ALA A 151 -1.53 -10.63 8.61
N GLY A 152 -1.61 -10.37 9.91
CA GLY A 152 -0.51 -9.76 10.68
C GLY A 152 0.74 -10.63 10.70
N VAL A 153 0.60 -11.94 10.90
CA VAL A 153 1.73 -12.89 10.86
C VAL A 153 2.35 -12.95 9.47
N LEU A 154 1.54 -13.08 8.40
CA LEU A 154 2.05 -13.11 7.03
C LEU A 154 2.85 -11.85 6.69
N LEU A 155 2.31 -10.67 7.02
CA LEU A 155 3.00 -9.40 6.79
C LEU A 155 4.27 -9.25 7.64
N ALA A 156 4.26 -9.72 8.89
CA ALA A 156 5.44 -9.69 9.75
C ALA A 156 6.55 -10.59 9.22
N VAL A 157 6.21 -11.81 8.75
CA VAL A 157 7.17 -12.73 8.12
C VAL A 157 7.72 -12.12 6.84
N SER A 158 6.88 -11.55 5.97
CA SER A 158 7.35 -10.88 4.75
C SER A 158 8.25 -9.69 5.04
N ALA A 159 7.96 -8.90 6.08
CA ALA A 159 8.83 -7.81 6.52
C ALA A 159 10.19 -8.34 6.99
N LEU A 160 10.20 -9.43 7.76
CA LEU A 160 11.43 -10.07 8.24
C LEU A 160 12.28 -10.60 7.08
N VAL A 161 11.66 -11.30 6.13
CA VAL A 161 12.35 -11.80 4.93
C VAL A 161 12.98 -10.64 4.13
N ALA A 162 12.26 -9.53 3.95
CA ALA A 162 12.81 -8.35 3.27
C ALA A 162 13.99 -7.74 4.03
N VAL A 163 13.94 -7.66 5.37
CA VAL A 163 15.06 -7.21 6.21
C VAL A 163 16.27 -8.13 6.08
N LEU A 164 16.06 -9.44 6.09
CA LEU A 164 17.14 -10.43 5.93
C LEU A 164 17.81 -10.31 4.56
N TRP A 165 17.04 -10.07 3.49
CA TRP A 165 17.59 -9.82 2.17
C TRP A 165 18.43 -8.53 2.11
N GLU A 166 17.95 -7.43 2.71
CA GLU A 166 18.74 -6.20 2.77
C GLU A 166 20.01 -6.37 3.63
N ALA A 167 19.95 -7.15 4.71
CA ALA A 167 21.14 -7.49 5.50
C ALA A 167 22.15 -8.32 4.70
N TYR A 168 21.68 -9.31 3.93
CA TYR A 168 22.51 -10.10 3.02
C TYR A 168 23.18 -9.22 1.95
N TRP A 169 22.43 -8.33 1.31
CA TRP A 169 23.00 -7.42 0.32
C TRP A 169 24.00 -6.42 0.92
N ALA A 170 23.78 -5.97 2.15
CA ALA A 170 24.73 -5.11 2.85
C ALA A 170 26.06 -5.82 3.17
N THR A 171 26.06 -7.15 3.28
CA THR A 171 27.29 -7.93 3.48
C THR A 171 28.00 -8.28 2.17
N GLU A 172 27.26 -8.43 1.07
CA GLU A 172 27.85 -8.85 -0.23
C GLU A 172 28.26 -7.69 -1.13
N LEU A 173 27.63 -6.51 -0.98
CA LEU A 173 27.91 -5.36 -1.81
C LEU A 173 28.93 -4.43 -1.16
N PRO A 174 29.85 -3.83 -1.94
CA PRO A 174 30.67 -2.72 -1.49
C PRO A 174 29.84 -1.62 -0.83
N LEU A 175 30.42 -0.93 0.16
CA LEU A 175 29.73 0.07 0.96
C LEU A 175 29.13 1.19 0.09
N GLU A 176 29.84 1.59 -0.97
CA GLU A 176 29.41 2.63 -1.90
C GLU A 176 28.13 2.21 -2.64
N ILE A 177 28.07 0.96 -3.11
CA ILE A 177 26.89 0.41 -3.80
C ILE A 177 25.74 0.27 -2.82
N THR A 178 26.02 -0.16 -1.58
CA THR A 178 25.01 -0.27 -0.52
C THR A 178 24.38 1.09 -0.21
N ILE A 179 25.16 2.16 -0.10
CA ILE A 179 24.65 3.52 0.12
C ILE A 179 23.85 4.00 -1.09
N ASP A 180 24.39 3.81 -2.31
CA ASP A 180 23.73 4.22 -3.55
C ASP A 180 22.37 3.54 -3.76
N ARG A 181 22.17 2.31 -3.24
CA ARG A 181 20.86 1.63 -3.25
C ARG A 181 19.78 2.37 -2.47
N PHE A 182 20.13 3.19 -1.47
CA PHE A 182 19.17 4.00 -0.71
C PHE A 182 19.07 5.43 -1.24
N THR A 183 20.18 6.01 -1.70
CA THR A 183 20.26 7.39 -2.15
C THR A 183 20.03 7.56 -3.65
N GLY A 184 19.96 6.47 -4.43
CA GLY A 184 19.81 6.55 -5.88
C GLY A 184 21.03 7.11 -6.59
N GLY A 185 22.23 6.83 -6.07
CA GLY A 185 23.50 7.27 -6.63
C GLY A 185 23.84 6.62 -7.99
N ARG A 186 25.02 6.96 -8.52
CA ARG A 186 25.39 6.66 -9.92
C ARG A 186 25.56 5.16 -10.22
N SER A 187 25.80 4.34 -9.20
CA SER A 187 25.99 2.89 -9.37
C SER A 187 24.67 2.13 -9.58
N VAL A 188 23.51 2.76 -9.39
CA VAL A 188 22.20 2.13 -9.49
C VAL A 188 21.50 2.54 -10.78
N ILE A 189 21.24 1.57 -11.66
CA ILE A 189 20.38 1.77 -12.83
C ILE A 189 18.93 1.63 -12.37
N LYS A 190 18.14 2.69 -12.53
CA LYS A 190 16.72 2.70 -12.19
C LYS A 190 15.89 3.45 -13.24
N ALA A 191 14.60 3.15 -13.29
CA ALA A 191 13.64 3.94 -14.05
C ALA A 191 13.57 5.37 -13.48
N ALA A 192 13.22 6.34 -14.32
CA ALA A 192 13.28 7.77 -13.95
C ALA A 192 12.45 8.09 -12.69
N LEU A 193 11.26 7.50 -12.58
CA LEU A 193 10.33 7.69 -11.46
C LEU A 193 10.46 6.61 -10.37
N ALA A 194 11.28 5.59 -10.57
CA ALA A 194 11.44 4.52 -9.60
C ALA A 194 12.20 4.99 -8.36
N PRO A 195 11.75 4.60 -7.15
CA PRO A 195 12.58 4.73 -5.96
C PRO A 195 13.84 3.87 -6.11
N PRO A 196 14.97 4.27 -5.50
CA PRO A 196 16.13 3.41 -5.33
C PRO A 196 15.73 2.08 -4.66
N PRO A 197 16.34 0.94 -5.03
CA PRO A 197 15.90 -0.38 -4.61
C PRO A 197 15.96 -0.57 -3.08
N GLY A 198 17.04 -0.13 -2.42
CA GLY A 198 17.14 -0.18 -0.95
C GLY A 198 16.10 0.72 -0.27
N TRP A 199 15.82 1.89 -0.85
CA TRP A 199 14.75 2.77 -0.37
C TRP A 199 13.37 2.12 -0.52
N LEU A 200 13.10 1.47 -1.65
CA LEU A 200 11.87 0.72 -1.87
C LEU A 200 11.71 -0.38 -0.81
N SER A 201 12.76 -1.18 -0.56
CA SER A 201 12.76 -2.20 0.49
C SER A 201 12.46 -1.61 1.87
N LEU A 202 13.08 -0.49 2.22
CA LEU A 202 12.81 0.22 3.48
C LEU A 202 11.33 0.63 3.60
N VAL A 203 10.76 1.19 2.53
CA VAL A 203 9.34 1.58 2.49
C VAL A 203 8.42 0.37 2.59
N LEU A 204 8.74 -0.74 1.92
CA LEU A 204 7.95 -1.97 2.00
C LEU A 204 8.04 -2.61 3.39
N VAL A 205 9.22 -2.70 3.99
CA VAL A 205 9.41 -3.20 5.36
C VAL A 205 8.60 -2.37 6.36
N THR A 206 8.66 -1.04 6.25
CA THR A 206 7.88 -0.15 7.14
C THR A 206 6.38 -0.27 6.90
N LEU A 207 5.93 -0.38 5.64
CA LEU A 207 4.53 -0.62 5.31
C LEU A 207 4.03 -1.97 5.85
N TYR A 208 4.79 -3.05 5.66
CA TYR A 208 4.43 -4.39 6.12
C TYR A 208 4.44 -4.48 7.64
N GLY A 209 5.46 -3.93 8.30
CA GLY A 209 5.56 -3.86 9.75
C GLY A 209 4.44 -3.04 10.38
N THR A 210 4.15 -1.85 9.85
CA THR A 210 3.04 -1.01 10.37
C THR A 210 1.68 -1.68 10.14
N ALA A 211 1.46 -2.32 9.00
CA ALA A 211 0.25 -3.09 8.72
C ALA A 211 0.12 -4.31 9.66
N ALA A 212 1.21 -5.03 9.93
CA ALA A 212 1.23 -6.16 10.86
C ALA A 212 0.89 -5.74 12.30
N VAL A 213 1.57 -4.71 12.82
CA VAL A 213 1.29 -4.15 14.15
C VAL A 213 -0.16 -3.66 14.24
N SER A 214 -0.65 -2.99 13.19
CA SER A 214 -2.05 -2.54 13.12
C SER A 214 -3.04 -3.70 13.15
N ALA A 215 -2.70 -4.82 12.50
CA ALA A 215 -3.51 -6.03 12.46
C ALA A 215 -3.56 -6.72 13.83
N PHE A 216 -2.42 -6.87 14.52
CA PHE A 216 -2.35 -7.40 15.88
C PHE A 216 -3.09 -6.52 16.88
N ALA A 217 -2.96 -5.20 16.76
CA ALA A 217 -3.71 -4.23 17.57
C ALA A 217 -5.22 -4.17 17.19
N ARG A 218 -5.65 -4.86 16.12
CA ARG A 218 -7.00 -4.79 15.54
C ARG A 218 -7.47 -3.35 15.33
N ALA A 219 -6.53 -2.51 14.90
CA ALA A 219 -6.78 -1.10 14.67
C ALA A 219 -7.76 -0.90 13.52
N ARG A 220 -8.56 0.16 13.55
CA ARG A 220 -9.57 0.44 12.49
C ARG A 220 -8.94 0.73 11.12
N HIS A 221 -7.68 1.15 11.10
CA HIS A 221 -6.91 1.42 9.87
C HIS A 221 -6.17 0.19 9.33
N SER A 222 -6.14 -0.93 10.06
CA SER A 222 -5.45 -2.18 9.66
C SER A 222 -5.87 -2.67 8.29
N ARG A 223 -7.15 -2.55 7.93
CA ARG A 223 -7.65 -2.98 6.62
C ARG A 223 -7.05 -2.16 5.47
N ALA A 224 -6.93 -0.85 5.60
CA ALA A 224 -6.43 0.00 4.53
C ALA A 224 -4.93 -0.24 4.30
N PHE A 225 -4.13 -0.20 5.37
CA PHE A 225 -2.70 -0.47 5.29
C PHE A 225 -2.41 -1.92 4.89
N GLY A 226 -3.15 -2.89 5.43
CA GLY A 226 -2.98 -4.30 5.10
C GLY A 226 -3.37 -4.65 3.67
N LEU A 227 -4.44 -4.06 3.12
CA LEU A 227 -4.76 -4.24 1.69
C LEU A 227 -3.69 -3.61 0.80
N LEU A 228 -3.23 -2.40 1.11
CA LEU A 228 -2.16 -1.75 0.35
C LEU A 228 -0.87 -2.58 0.39
N ALA A 229 -0.46 -3.03 1.59
CA ALA A 229 0.66 -3.94 1.78
C ALA A 229 0.50 -5.23 0.98
N GLY A 230 -0.68 -5.86 1.03
CA GLY A 230 -1.00 -7.07 0.28
C GLY A 230 -0.90 -6.89 -1.23
N VAL A 231 -1.33 -5.75 -1.77
CA VAL A 231 -1.18 -5.44 -3.21
C VAL A 231 0.29 -5.33 -3.58
N PHE A 232 1.10 -4.58 -2.84
CA PHE A 232 2.54 -4.46 -3.12
C PHE A 232 3.25 -5.81 -3.03
N LEU A 233 2.93 -6.59 -2.00
CA LEU A 233 3.51 -7.91 -1.77
C LEU A 233 3.12 -8.90 -2.88
N ALA A 234 1.85 -8.91 -3.30
CA ALA A 234 1.39 -9.75 -4.40
C ALA A 234 1.98 -9.31 -5.75
N ALA A 235 2.06 -8.01 -6.02
CA ALA A 235 2.64 -7.50 -7.26
C ALA A 235 4.13 -7.82 -7.37
N GLY A 236 4.90 -7.60 -6.30
CA GLY A 236 6.33 -7.94 -6.25
C GLY A 236 6.56 -9.44 -6.41
N GLY A 237 5.82 -10.27 -5.66
CA GLY A 237 5.90 -11.72 -5.79
C GLY A 237 5.51 -12.22 -7.20
N LEU A 238 4.48 -11.62 -7.81
CA LEU A 238 4.04 -11.97 -9.17
C LEU A 238 5.12 -11.63 -10.20
N ALA A 239 5.72 -10.44 -10.10
CA ALA A 239 6.80 -10.01 -10.97
C ALA A 239 7.98 -10.98 -10.92
N GLU A 240 8.43 -11.34 -9.72
CA GLU A 240 9.54 -12.29 -9.52
C GLU A 240 9.19 -13.72 -9.97
N VAL A 241 7.97 -14.20 -9.70
CA VAL A 241 7.51 -15.50 -10.20
C VAL A 241 7.44 -15.52 -11.73
N ALA A 242 6.96 -14.44 -12.35
CA ALA A 242 6.95 -14.31 -13.80
C ALA A 242 8.37 -14.30 -14.38
N ARG A 243 9.30 -13.59 -13.74
CA ARG A 243 10.72 -13.54 -14.13
C ARG A 243 11.39 -14.91 -14.04
N THR A 244 11.18 -15.62 -12.94
CA THR A 244 11.75 -16.96 -12.72
C THR A 244 11.19 -17.99 -13.69
N ALA A 245 9.89 -17.91 -14.03
CA ALA A 245 9.30 -18.73 -15.07
C ALA A 245 9.86 -18.41 -16.47
N ARG A 246 10.08 -17.13 -16.79
CA ARG A 246 10.61 -16.69 -18.09
C ARG A 246 12.04 -17.14 -18.35
N TYR A 247 12.86 -17.23 -17.31
CA TYR A 247 14.25 -17.72 -17.41
C TYR A 247 14.38 -19.21 -17.07
N GLU A 248 13.27 -19.95 -16.98
CA GLU A 248 13.23 -21.40 -16.73
C GLU A 248 13.97 -21.85 -15.44
N LEU A 249 14.17 -20.94 -14.48
CA LEU A 249 14.99 -21.17 -13.27
C LEU A 249 14.42 -22.24 -12.34
N VAL A 250 13.14 -22.59 -12.52
CA VAL A 250 12.46 -23.64 -11.74
C VAL A 250 12.86 -25.03 -12.21
N GLY A 251 13.20 -25.20 -13.49
CA GLY A 251 13.67 -26.47 -14.04
C GLY A 251 15.01 -26.90 -13.45
N ASP A 252 15.90 -25.92 -13.26
CA ASP A 252 17.27 -26.12 -12.76
C ASP A 252 17.40 -25.87 -11.25
N PHE A 253 16.29 -25.97 -10.50
CA PHE A 253 16.25 -25.58 -9.08
C PHE A 253 17.28 -26.35 -8.22
N GLY A 254 17.64 -27.59 -8.61
CA GLY A 254 18.66 -28.38 -7.92
C GLY A 254 20.08 -27.83 -8.07
N ASP A 255 20.37 -27.21 -9.21
CA ASP A 255 21.72 -26.87 -9.67
C ASP A 255 22.09 -25.39 -9.46
N ILE A 256 21.11 -24.54 -9.14
CA ILE A 256 21.33 -23.12 -8.88
C ILE A 256 21.89 -22.85 -7.46
N PRO A 257 22.66 -21.76 -7.27
CA PRO A 257 23.20 -21.38 -5.96
C PRO A 257 22.13 -21.22 -4.88
N ALA A 258 22.48 -21.50 -3.62
CA ALA A 258 21.54 -21.47 -2.50
C ALA A 258 20.81 -20.12 -2.35
N ALA A 259 21.51 -19.00 -2.58
CA ALA A 259 20.90 -17.66 -2.56
C ALA A 259 19.81 -17.52 -3.64
N ALA A 260 20.03 -18.02 -4.86
CA ALA A 260 19.04 -17.99 -5.93
C ALA A 260 17.81 -18.85 -5.58
N ARG A 261 18.01 -20.02 -4.96
CA ARG A 261 16.90 -20.85 -4.47
C ARG A 261 16.04 -20.11 -3.43
N LEU A 262 16.69 -19.44 -2.48
CA LEU A 262 15.99 -18.67 -1.45
C LEU A 262 15.25 -17.48 -2.05
N ASP A 263 15.81 -16.84 -3.08
CA ASP A 263 15.17 -15.73 -3.80
C ASP A 263 13.87 -16.20 -4.48
N ILE A 264 13.94 -17.33 -5.21
CA ILE A 264 12.77 -17.98 -5.82
C ILE A 264 11.73 -18.33 -4.75
N LEU A 265 12.12 -19.00 -3.66
CA LEU A 265 11.20 -19.37 -2.59
C LEU A 265 10.57 -18.13 -1.92
N SER A 266 11.33 -17.05 -1.75
CA SER A 266 10.84 -15.77 -1.23
C SER A 266 9.79 -15.15 -2.16
N ALA A 267 10.00 -15.22 -3.48
CA ALA A 267 9.05 -14.74 -4.48
C ALA A 267 7.70 -15.48 -4.41
N TYR A 268 7.72 -16.82 -4.42
CA TYR A 268 6.50 -17.63 -4.32
C TYR A 268 5.79 -17.41 -2.97
N THR A 269 6.54 -17.40 -1.87
CA THR A 269 5.99 -17.16 -0.54
C THR A 269 5.38 -15.78 -0.44
N GLY A 270 6.06 -14.76 -0.99
CA GLY A 270 5.57 -13.38 -1.06
C GLY A 270 4.28 -13.27 -1.86
N LEU A 271 4.21 -13.88 -3.05
CA LEU A 271 3.00 -13.88 -3.87
C LEU A 271 1.81 -14.50 -3.12
N LEU A 272 2.00 -15.71 -2.57
CA LEU A 272 0.96 -16.43 -1.83
C LEU A 272 0.53 -15.66 -0.58
N ALA A 273 1.48 -15.10 0.18
CA ALA A 273 1.20 -14.28 1.35
C ALA A 273 0.42 -13.01 0.98
N GLY A 274 0.80 -12.32 -0.10
CA GLY A 274 0.10 -11.14 -0.61
C GLY A 274 -1.35 -11.45 -0.97
N VAL A 275 -1.58 -12.50 -1.76
CA VAL A 275 -2.93 -12.96 -2.13
C VAL A 275 -3.74 -13.36 -0.90
N ALA A 276 -3.15 -14.10 0.04
CA ALA A 276 -3.80 -14.49 1.28
C ALA A 276 -4.18 -13.28 2.14
N VAL A 277 -3.29 -12.30 2.30
CA VAL A 277 -3.57 -11.04 3.02
C VAL A 277 -4.73 -10.29 2.38
N LEU A 278 -4.75 -10.19 1.05
CA LEU A 278 -5.86 -9.58 0.31
C LEU A 278 -7.18 -10.32 0.59
N ALA A 279 -7.20 -11.65 0.49
CA ALA A 279 -8.39 -12.46 0.76
C ALA A 279 -8.90 -12.32 2.21
N LEU A 280 -7.99 -12.38 3.19
CA LEU A 280 -8.30 -12.29 4.62
C LEU A 280 -8.86 -10.90 4.99
N LEU A 281 -8.37 -9.83 4.36
CA LEU A 281 -8.77 -8.46 4.66
C LEU A 281 -9.85 -7.90 3.72
N ALA A 282 -10.15 -8.57 2.61
CA ALA A 282 -11.24 -8.21 1.70
C ALA A 282 -12.62 -8.43 2.33
N GLY A 283 -12.75 -9.38 3.27
CA GLY A 283 -14.01 -9.73 3.92
C GLY A 283 -14.69 -8.61 4.74
N ARG A 284 -16.00 -8.76 4.98
CA ARG A 284 -16.74 -7.88 5.91
C ARG A 284 -16.19 -8.07 7.33
N GLY A 285 -15.93 -6.96 8.02
CA GLY A 285 -15.43 -6.96 9.39
C GLY A 285 -16.39 -7.65 10.38
N ALA A 286 -15.92 -7.83 11.62
CA ALA A 286 -16.72 -8.40 12.69
C ALA A 286 -18.06 -7.64 12.83
N PRO A 287 -19.18 -8.36 13.04
CA PRO A 287 -20.45 -7.71 13.33
C PRO A 287 -20.26 -6.77 14.52
N ALA A 288 -20.87 -5.58 14.46
CA ALA A 288 -20.89 -4.70 15.60
C ALA A 288 -21.47 -5.48 16.78
N THR A 289 -20.79 -5.45 17.93
CA THR A 289 -21.40 -5.93 19.17
C THR A 289 -22.76 -5.25 19.27
N ALA A 290 -23.83 -6.05 19.38
CA ALA A 290 -25.17 -5.50 19.58
C ALA A 290 -25.09 -4.46 20.72
N PRO A 291 -25.89 -3.38 20.68
CA PRO A 291 -26.08 -2.55 21.85
C PRO A 291 -26.30 -3.50 23.03
N GLY A 292 -25.52 -3.35 24.11
CA GLY A 292 -25.71 -4.19 25.28
C GLY A 292 -27.20 -4.23 25.63
N PRO A 293 -27.74 -5.37 26.08
CA PRO A 293 -29.15 -5.47 26.42
C PRO A 293 -29.53 -4.26 27.26
N TYR A 294 -30.72 -3.71 26.99
CA TYR A 294 -31.31 -2.62 27.78
C TYR A 294 -30.92 -2.77 29.26
N PRO A 295 -30.61 -1.66 29.97
CA PRO A 295 -30.35 -1.74 31.40
C PRO A 295 -31.43 -2.63 32.02
N PRO A 296 -31.06 -3.58 32.90
CA PRO A 296 -31.98 -4.59 33.38
C PRO A 296 -33.28 -3.93 33.81
N ALA A 297 -34.42 -4.57 33.51
CA ALA A 297 -35.79 -4.09 33.73
C ALA A 297 -36.16 -3.75 35.20
N ARG A 298 -35.16 -3.60 36.07
CA ARG A 298 -35.23 -3.17 37.47
C ARG A 298 -34.76 -1.74 37.69
N MET A 299 -34.41 -0.96 36.66
CA MET A 299 -34.31 0.49 36.85
C MET A 299 -35.72 1.05 37.01
N PRO A 300 -36.04 1.70 38.15
CA PRO A 300 -37.30 2.41 38.27
C PRO A 300 -37.41 3.43 37.14
N PRO A 301 -38.61 3.64 36.57
CA PRO A 301 -38.81 4.70 35.59
C PRO A 301 -38.30 6.03 36.17
N PRO A 302 -37.70 6.90 35.35
CA PRO A 302 -37.28 8.22 35.81
C PRO A 302 -38.47 8.90 36.48
N ALA A 303 -38.23 9.49 37.66
CA ALA A 303 -39.28 10.17 38.41
C ALA A 303 -39.96 11.21 37.50
N PRO A 304 -41.30 11.29 37.49
CA PRO A 304 -42.00 12.27 36.68
C PRO A 304 -41.50 13.67 37.03
N PRO A 305 -41.39 14.58 36.05
CA PRO A 305 -40.99 15.96 36.30
C PRO A 305 -41.94 16.60 37.32
N TYR A 306 -41.37 17.25 38.34
CA TYR A 306 -42.13 18.02 39.32
C TYR A 306 -41.84 19.52 39.14
N PRO A 307 -42.87 20.38 39.01
CA PRO A 307 -44.31 20.06 39.03
C PRO A 307 -44.79 19.36 37.73
N PRO A 308 -45.88 18.57 37.79
CA PRO A 308 -46.45 17.93 36.62
C PRO A 308 -46.99 18.99 35.63
N PRO A 309 -46.81 18.79 34.31
CA PRO A 309 -47.38 19.67 33.29
C PRO A 309 -48.93 19.57 33.29
N PRO A 310 -49.65 20.64 32.92
CA PRO A 310 -51.11 20.61 32.88
C PRO A 310 -51.62 19.56 31.88
N GLY A 311 -52.46 18.63 32.35
CA GLY A 311 -53.10 17.61 31.51
C GLY A 311 -52.44 16.23 31.49
N TRP A 312 -51.50 15.96 32.40
CA TRP A 312 -51.10 14.60 32.79
C TRP A 312 -52.08 14.00 33.81
#